data_AF-W2C867-F1
#
_entry.id   AF-W2C867-F1
#
_cell.length_a   1.000
_cell.length_b   1.000
_cell.length_c   1.000
_cell.angle_alpha   90.00
_cell.angle_beta   90.00
_cell.angle_gamma   90.00
#
_symmetry.space_group_name_H-M   'P 1'
#
loop_
_entity.id
_entity.type
_entity.pdbx_description
1 polymer ?
#
loop_
_entity_poly.entity_id
_entity_poly.type
_entity_poly.pdbx_seq_one_letter_code
_entity_poly.pdbx_strand_id
1 'polypeptide(L)'
;MTSPEVPEKVTFCGQTIDLTRYNMYESMDRELSSLAYFHSTTMLTIKRANRYFPIIVPILKANGVPEDFKYLAVVESHLDPRIVSPARAAGMWQFLESAGREYGLTITPSVDERYNVARATEAACRYLKDAYNKYGDWASAAASYNAGMGRISGAFASQRETSVLNLWLVEETARYVYRILATKLIFENPQKYGFSLRPRDLYAPISCDEVTVSAGIPDLVSFAKSHDITYADLKRFNPWLRDSKLISNGRSYTILIPRKQDLYYTSPNRTVYDQRWVTK
;
A
#
# COMPACT_ATOMS: atom_id res chain seq x y z
N MET A 1 -4.54 -21.09 21.23
CA MET A 1 -3.85 -19.97 20.57
C MET A 1 -2.44 -19.90 21.15
N THR A 2 -1.43 -19.76 20.31
CA THR A 2 -0.01 -19.74 20.71
C THR A 2 0.60 -18.41 20.29
N SER A 3 1.43 -17.82 21.15
CA SER A 3 2.16 -16.60 20.79
C SER A 3 2.95 -16.83 19.49
N PRO A 4 2.94 -15.88 18.55
CA PRO A 4 3.81 -15.95 17.38
C PRO A 4 5.27 -16.03 17.81
N GLU A 5 6.06 -16.83 17.10
CA GLU A 5 7.51 -16.88 17.29
C GLU A 5 8.14 -15.63 16.67
N VAL A 6 8.89 -14.87 17.47
CA VAL A 6 9.75 -13.78 17.00
C VAL A 6 11.07 -14.37 16.53
N PRO A 7 11.46 -14.19 15.26
CA PRO A 7 12.75 -14.66 14.79
C PRO A 7 13.89 -13.82 15.38
N GLU A 8 15.07 -14.40 15.55
CA GLU A 8 16.27 -13.68 15.99
C GLU A 8 16.70 -12.57 15.02
N LYS A 9 16.35 -12.70 13.74
CA LYS A 9 16.67 -11.75 12.69
C LYS A 9 15.59 -11.68 11.62
N VAL A 10 15.50 -10.53 10.95
CA VAL A 10 14.63 -10.32 9.79
C VAL A 10 15.37 -9.54 8.71
N THR A 11 15.11 -9.88 7.45
CA THR A 11 15.66 -9.12 6.31
C THR A 11 14.65 -8.08 5.85
N PHE A 12 15.11 -6.86 5.59
CA PHE A 12 14.31 -5.78 5.01
C PHE A 12 15.13 -5.03 3.96
N CYS A 13 14.63 -4.97 2.73
CA CYS A 13 15.29 -4.29 1.61
C CYS A 13 16.76 -4.73 1.41
N GLY A 14 17.05 -6.02 1.65
CA GLY A 14 18.39 -6.60 1.55
C GLY A 14 19.30 -6.42 2.78
N GLN A 15 18.87 -5.67 3.79
CA GLN A 15 19.58 -5.50 5.06
C GLN A 15 19.06 -6.47 6.12
N THR A 16 19.94 -7.03 6.95
CA THR A 16 19.53 -7.88 8.08
C THR A 16 19.44 -7.05 9.34
N ILE A 17 18.30 -7.16 10.03
CA ILE A 17 18.02 -6.52 11.31
C ILE A 17 18.06 -7.61 12.38
N ASP A 18 18.93 -7.43 13.37
CA ASP A 18 19.00 -8.26 14.58
C ASP A 18 17.88 -7.88 15.54
N LEU A 19 17.07 -8.84 15.95
CA LEU A 19 15.93 -8.67 16.84
C LEU A 19 16.18 -9.23 18.25
N THR A 20 17.38 -9.73 18.54
CA THR A 20 17.70 -10.36 19.84
C THR A 20 17.75 -9.35 21.00
N ARG A 21 17.94 -8.06 20.71
CA ARG A 21 17.88 -7.00 21.71
C ARG A 21 16.45 -6.87 22.25
N TYR A 22 16.28 -6.86 23.57
CA TYR A 22 14.97 -6.94 24.24
C TYR A 22 13.90 -6.00 23.67
N ASN A 23 14.21 -4.72 23.46
CA ASN A 23 13.24 -3.73 22.98
C ASN A 23 12.84 -3.97 21.52
N MET A 24 13.74 -4.53 20.71
CA MET A 24 13.47 -4.89 19.31
C MET A 24 12.63 -6.17 19.25
N TYR A 25 12.98 -7.16 20.09
CA TYR A 25 12.22 -8.39 20.27
C TYR A 25 10.77 -8.09 20.67
N GLU A 26 10.58 -7.31 21.75
CA GLU A 26 9.26 -6.96 22.28
C GLU A 26 8.44 -6.10 21.30
N SER A 27 9.10 -5.19 20.56
CA SER A 27 8.44 -4.42 19.50
C SER A 27 7.95 -5.31 18.35
N MET A 28 8.75 -6.31 17.98
CA MET A 28 8.39 -7.27 16.95
C MET A 28 7.28 -8.23 17.42
N ASP A 29 7.38 -8.76 18.64
CA ASP A 29 6.36 -9.61 19.27
C ASP A 29 5.01 -8.91 19.28
N ARG A 30 4.97 -7.65 19.70
CA ARG A 30 3.76 -6.85 19.73
C ARG A 30 3.09 -6.77 18.37
N GLU A 31 3.83 -6.46 17.31
CA GLU A 31 3.24 -6.30 15.97
C GLU A 31 2.86 -7.66 15.36
N LEU A 32 3.65 -8.72 15.57
CA LEU A 32 3.29 -10.08 15.16
C LEU A 32 2.03 -10.56 15.86
N SER A 33 1.95 -10.41 17.18
CA SER A 33 0.79 -10.75 17.99
C SER A 33 -0.44 -9.97 17.50
N SER A 34 -0.33 -8.66 17.34
CA SER A 34 -1.42 -7.83 16.81
C SER A 34 -1.92 -8.34 15.45
N LEU A 35 -1.03 -8.47 14.46
CA LEU A 35 -1.41 -8.84 13.09
C LEU A 35 -1.90 -10.29 12.98
N ALA A 36 -1.34 -11.21 13.78
CA ALA A 36 -1.81 -12.59 13.85
C ALA A 36 -3.21 -12.62 14.48
N TYR A 37 -3.47 -11.95 15.60
CA TYR A 37 -4.74 -12.06 16.31
C TYR A 37 -5.89 -11.27 15.69
N PHE A 38 -5.64 -10.20 14.94
CA PHE A 38 -6.65 -9.54 14.09
C PHE A 38 -6.90 -10.30 12.77
N HIS A 39 -7.21 -11.60 12.89
CA HIS A 39 -7.29 -12.56 11.78
C HIS A 39 -8.16 -12.07 10.61
N SER A 40 -9.31 -11.47 10.88
CA SER A 40 -10.24 -11.03 9.82
C SER A 40 -9.63 -9.94 8.93
N THR A 41 -9.01 -8.92 9.53
CA THR A 41 -8.37 -7.82 8.80
C THR A 41 -7.17 -8.31 8.00
N THR A 42 -6.26 -9.06 8.62
CA THR A 42 -5.07 -9.60 7.96
C THR A 42 -5.47 -10.54 6.82
N MET A 43 -6.45 -11.43 7.04
CA MET A 43 -6.98 -12.32 6.00
C MET A 43 -7.56 -11.55 4.82
N LEU A 44 -8.41 -10.53 5.07
CA LEU A 44 -8.95 -9.69 4.01
C LEU A 44 -7.86 -8.93 3.23
N THR A 45 -6.79 -8.54 3.92
CA THR A 45 -5.66 -7.82 3.33
C THR A 45 -4.84 -8.74 2.43
N ILE A 46 -4.58 -10.00 2.83
CA ILE A 46 -3.95 -11.01 1.97
C ILE A 46 -4.80 -11.24 0.70
N LYS A 47 -6.13 -11.33 0.85
CA LYS A 47 -7.03 -11.45 -0.31
C LYS A 47 -6.91 -10.26 -1.27
N ARG A 48 -6.83 -9.03 -0.76
CA ARG A 48 -6.64 -7.79 -1.55
C ARG A 48 -5.26 -7.73 -2.20
N ALA A 49 -4.22 -8.22 -1.54
CA ALA A 49 -2.87 -8.23 -2.09
C ALA A 49 -2.79 -8.98 -3.41
N ASN A 50 -3.54 -10.07 -3.56
CA ASN A 50 -3.66 -10.80 -4.82
C ASN A 50 -4.18 -9.94 -5.98
N ARG A 51 -4.98 -8.90 -5.69
CA ARG A 51 -5.48 -7.95 -6.67
C ARG A 51 -4.53 -6.78 -6.92
N TYR A 52 -3.89 -6.25 -5.89
CA TYR A 52 -3.15 -4.97 -5.97
C TYR A 52 -1.63 -5.10 -6.09
N PHE A 53 -1.01 -6.17 -5.59
CA PHE A 53 0.44 -6.38 -5.78
C PHE A 53 0.86 -6.50 -7.25
N PRO A 54 0.07 -7.11 -8.16
CA PRO A 54 0.35 -7.07 -9.60
C PRO A 54 0.46 -5.64 -10.19
N ILE A 55 -0.12 -4.63 -9.54
CA ILE A 55 -0.03 -3.22 -9.95
C ILE A 55 1.16 -2.55 -9.25
N ILE A 56 1.29 -2.75 -7.94
CA ILE A 56 2.28 -2.04 -7.11
C ILE A 56 3.71 -2.50 -7.41
N VAL A 57 3.95 -3.82 -7.43
CA VAL A 57 5.31 -4.38 -7.47
C VAL A 57 6.07 -4.03 -8.76
N PRO A 58 5.46 -4.10 -9.96
CA PRO A 58 6.13 -3.65 -11.18
C PRO A 58 6.55 -2.18 -11.14
N ILE A 59 5.74 -1.31 -10.54
CA ILE A 59 6.04 0.13 -10.42
C ILE A 59 7.21 0.35 -9.44
N LEU A 60 7.22 -0.34 -8.30
CA LEU A 60 8.36 -0.28 -7.36
C LEU A 60 9.66 -0.69 -8.07
N LYS A 61 9.63 -1.84 -8.77
CA LYS A 61 10.79 -2.36 -9.51
C LYS A 61 11.26 -1.40 -10.59
N ALA A 62 10.34 -0.85 -11.40
CA ALA A 62 10.66 0.10 -12.46
C ALA A 62 11.30 1.40 -11.94
N ASN A 63 11.03 1.77 -10.68
CA ASN A 63 11.59 2.95 -10.05
C ASN A 63 12.85 2.67 -9.21
N GLY A 64 13.30 1.41 -9.13
CA GLY A 64 14.46 1.01 -8.32
C GLY A 64 14.19 1.02 -6.81
N VAL A 65 12.92 0.94 -6.40
CA VAL A 65 12.52 0.84 -4.99
C VAL A 65 12.37 -0.64 -4.61
N PRO A 66 12.92 -1.10 -3.47
CA PRO A 66 12.79 -2.49 -3.04
C PRO A 66 11.34 -2.95 -2.92
N GLU A 67 11.06 -4.18 -3.34
CA GLU A 67 9.71 -4.75 -3.33
C GLU A 67 9.10 -4.83 -1.92
N ASP A 68 9.93 -4.88 -0.87
CA ASP A 68 9.48 -4.89 0.53
C ASP A 68 8.61 -3.67 0.89
N PHE A 69 8.72 -2.56 0.15
CA PHE A 69 7.83 -1.40 0.34
C PHE A 69 6.37 -1.66 -0.07
N LYS A 70 6.04 -2.78 -0.72
CA LYS A 70 4.63 -3.19 -0.86
C LYS A 70 3.94 -3.41 0.50
N TYR A 71 4.71 -3.80 1.52
CA TYR A 71 4.19 -3.97 2.88
C TYR A 71 3.98 -2.63 3.59
N LEU A 72 4.65 -1.56 3.16
CA LEU A 72 4.31 -0.20 3.60
C LEU A 72 2.89 0.16 3.14
N ALA A 73 2.55 -0.07 1.86
CA ALA A 73 1.18 0.15 1.37
C ALA A 73 0.13 -0.71 2.11
N VAL A 74 0.50 -1.92 2.54
CA VAL A 74 -0.35 -2.76 3.41
C VAL A 74 -0.61 -2.06 4.75
N VAL A 75 0.44 -1.59 5.42
CA VAL A 75 0.34 -0.90 6.72
C VAL A 75 -0.49 0.39 6.62
N GLU A 76 -0.33 1.14 5.53
CA GLU A 76 -1.02 2.41 5.35
C GLU A 76 -2.52 2.26 5.09
N SER A 77 -2.94 1.32 4.25
CA SER A 77 -4.32 1.31 3.73
C SER A 77 -5.03 -0.02 3.84
N HIS A 78 -4.39 -1.08 4.34
CA HIS A 78 -4.87 -2.46 4.18
C HIS A 78 -5.23 -2.79 2.72
N LEU A 79 -4.50 -2.16 1.79
CA LEU A 79 -4.71 -2.20 0.35
C LEU A 79 -6.12 -1.78 -0.10
N ASP A 80 -6.80 -0.88 0.62
CA ASP A 80 -8.03 -0.23 0.15
C ASP A 80 -7.71 1.17 -0.42
N PRO A 81 -7.82 1.36 -1.75
CA PRO A 81 -7.50 2.65 -2.37
C PRO A 81 -8.48 3.77 -2.05
N ARG A 82 -9.55 3.52 -1.28
CA ARG A 82 -10.60 4.50 -0.95
C ARG A 82 -10.50 5.02 0.48
N ILE A 83 -9.60 4.47 1.30
CA ILE A 83 -9.51 4.83 2.72
C ILE A 83 -8.99 6.24 2.91
N VAL A 84 -9.53 6.93 3.92
CA VAL A 84 -9.12 8.26 4.33
C VAL A 84 -8.95 8.25 5.85
N SER A 85 -7.79 8.68 6.33
CA SER A 85 -7.53 8.80 7.76
C SER A 85 -8.19 10.06 8.35
N PRO A 86 -8.30 10.15 9.69
CA PRO A 86 -8.74 11.37 10.37
C PRO A 86 -7.90 12.62 10.00
N ALA A 87 -6.61 12.43 9.72
CA ALA A 87 -5.70 13.48 9.28
C ALA A 87 -5.85 13.85 7.78
N ARG A 88 -6.83 13.25 7.07
CA ARG A 88 -7.09 13.43 5.63
C ARG A 88 -5.97 12.91 4.70
N ALA A 89 -5.11 12.03 5.21
CA ALA A 89 -4.29 11.20 4.35
C ALA A 89 -5.20 10.21 3.60
N ALA A 90 -4.96 10.01 2.30
CA ALA A 90 -5.92 9.31 1.43
C ALA A 90 -5.27 8.27 0.53
N GLY A 91 -6.07 7.24 0.21
CA GLY A 91 -5.77 6.22 -0.77
C GLY A 91 -4.75 5.16 -0.35
N MET A 92 -4.23 4.44 -1.34
CA MET A 92 -3.38 3.26 -1.16
C MET A 92 -2.14 3.53 -0.30
N TRP A 93 -1.56 4.72 -0.46
CA TRP A 93 -0.30 5.14 0.15
C TRP A 93 -0.47 6.24 1.20
N GLN A 94 -1.72 6.52 1.60
CA GLN A 94 -2.09 7.51 2.62
C GLN A 94 -1.32 8.84 2.48
N PHE A 95 -1.37 9.44 1.30
CA PHE A 95 -0.79 10.77 1.11
C PHE A 95 -1.66 11.85 1.75
N LEU A 96 -1.05 12.70 2.57
CA LEU A 96 -1.60 14.03 2.84
C LEU A 96 -1.68 14.82 1.53
N GLU A 97 -2.63 15.75 1.43
CA GLU A 97 -2.83 16.51 0.19
C GLU A 97 -1.57 17.30 -0.24
N SER A 98 -0.92 18.00 0.70
CA SER A 98 0.29 18.77 0.45
C SER A 98 1.42 17.88 -0.08
N ALA A 99 1.69 16.78 0.60
CA ALA A 99 2.70 15.80 0.19
C ALA A 99 2.34 15.16 -1.16
N GLY A 100 1.07 14.80 -1.38
CA GLY A 100 0.64 14.26 -2.66
C GLY A 100 0.95 15.22 -3.83
N ARG A 101 0.67 16.52 -3.67
CA ARG A 101 1.01 17.54 -4.67
C ARG A 101 2.52 17.70 -4.86
N GLU A 102 3.28 17.74 -3.77
CA GLU A 102 4.75 17.81 -3.78
C GLU A 102 5.35 16.68 -4.60
N TYR A 103 4.83 15.46 -4.43
CA TYR A 103 5.24 14.29 -5.18
C TYR A 103 4.46 14.09 -6.48
N GLY A 104 3.87 15.14 -7.05
CA GLY A 104 3.37 15.17 -8.43
C GLY A 104 1.96 14.61 -8.65
N LEU A 105 1.18 14.36 -7.60
CA LEU A 105 -0.22 13.97 -7.73
C LEU A 105 -1.12 15.17 -8.02
N THR A 106 -2.03 15.00 -8.96
CA THR A 106 -3.11 15.95 -9.23
C THR A 106 -4.21 15.79 -8.20
N ILE A 107 -4.49 16.87 -7.48
CA ILE A 107 -5.58 16.94 -6.51
C ILE A 107 -6.43 18.18 -6.83
N THR A 108 -7.69 17.98 -7.13
CA THR A 108 -8.69 18.98 -7.51
C THR A 108 -10.06 18.47 -7.05
N PRO A 109 -11.13 19.31 -7.06
CA PRO A 109 -12.46 18.84 -6.70
C PRO A 109 -12.96 17.65 -7.55
N SER A 110 -12.58 17.56 -8.82
CA SER A 110 -13.01 16.48 -9.73
C SER A 110 -12.06 15.29 -9.80
N VAL A 111 -10.79 15.48 -9.45
CA VAL A 111 -9.70 14.49 -9.60
C VAL A 111 -8.83 14.48 -8.36
N ASP A 112 -8.63 13.32 -7.74
CA ASP A 112 -7.68 13.15 -6.65
C ASP A 112 -6.85 11.87 -6.89
N GLU A 113 -5.66 12.05 -7.45
CA GLU A 113 -4.77 10.94 -7.83
C GLU A 113 -4.18 10.19 -6.62
N ARG A 114 -4.41 10.64 -5.37
CA ARG A 114 -4.08 9.82 -4.19
C ARG A 114 -4.86 8.51 -4.16
N TYR A 115 -6.06 8.50 -4.74
CA TYR A 115 -6.89 7.31 -4.86
C TYR A 115 -6.53 6.47 -6.10
N ASN A 116 -5.70 6.97 -7.02
CA ASN A 116 -5.23 6.21 -8.17
C ASN A 116 -4.03 5.34 -7.75
N VAL A 117 -4.20 4.02 -7.73
CA VAL A 117 -3.17 3.09 -7.22
C VAL A 117 -1.84 3.24 -7.94
N ALA A 118 -1.83 3.31 -9.28
CA ALA A 118 -0.61 3.41 -10.05
C ALA A 118 0.11 4.75 -9.80
N ARG A 119 -0.63 5.86 -9.94
CA ARG A 119 -0.07 7.21 -9.73
C ARG A 119 0.43 7.43 -8.31
N ALA A 120 -0.34 7.00 -7.31
CA ALA A 120 0.07 7.09 -5.91
C ALA A 120 1.30 6.21 -5.62
N THR A 121 1.45 5.06 -6.29
CA THR A 121 2.66 4.23 -6.18
C THR A 121 3.87 4.94 -6.77
N GLU A 122 3.74 5.58 -7.93
CA GLU A 122 4.83 6.38 -8.52
C GLU A 122 5.23 7.55 -7.59
N ALA A 123 4.26 8.21 -6.95
CA ALA A 123 4.52 9.26 -5.98
C ALA A 123 5.23 8.73 -4.72
N ALA A 124 4.80 7.57 -4.20
CA ALA A 124 5.48 6.89 -3.10
C ALA A 124 6.92 6.52 -3.46
N CYS A 125 7.16 6.05 -4.69
CA CYS A 125 8.52 5.78 -5.17
C CYS A 125 9.40 7.02 -5.13
N ARG A 126 8.89 8.18 -5.59
CA ARG A 126 9.65 9.44 -5.53
C ARG A 126 10.00 9.82 -4.09
N TYR A 127 9.02 9.79 -3.19
CA TYR A 127 9.25 10.04 -1.76
C TYR A 127 10.33 9.11 -1.19
N LEU A 128 10.21 7.81 -1.42
CA LEU A 128 11.10 6.80 -0.83
C LEU A 128 12.53 6.96 -1.34
N LYS A 129 12.71 7.34 -2.61
CA LYS A 129 14.02 7.64 -3.17
C LYS A 129 14.63 8.88 -2.55
N ASP A 130 13.86 9.95 -2.36
CA ASP A 130 14.36 11.16 -1.70
C ASP A 130 14.74 10.87 -0.24
N ALA A 131 13.94 10.06 0.46
CA ALA A 131 14.23 9.60 1.81
C ALA A 131 15.52 8.77 1.85
N TYR A 132 15.68 7.82 0.93
CA TYR A 132 16.89 7.00 0.85
C TYR A 132 18.12 7.82 0.49
N ASN A 133 18.01 8.76 -0.45
CA ASN A 133 19.10 9.67 -0.80
C ASN A 133 19.55 10.52 0.39
N LYS A 134 18.61 10.84 1.29
CA LYS A 134 18.89 11.61 2.50
C LYS A 134 19.53 10.78 3.62
N TYR A 135 19.06 9.56 3.85
CA TYR A 135 19.46 8.76 5.01
C TYR A 135 20.49 7.66 4.69
N GLY A 136 20.56 7.20 3.45
CA GLY A 136 21.43 6.10 3.01
C GLY A 136 20.93 4.71 3.42
N ASP A 137 19.78 4.59 4.07
CA ASP A 137 19.20 3.33 4.49
C ASP A 137 17.67 3.30 4.37
N TRP A 138 17.12 2.10 4.15
CA TRP A 138 15.69 1.92 3.89
C TRP A 138 14.84 1.91 5.16
N ALA A 139 15.40 1.60 6.33
CA ALA A 139 14.65 1.61 7.59
C ALA A 139 14.29 3.05 7.98
N SER A 140 15.24 3.98 7.86
CA SER A 140 15.03 5.41 8.06
C SER A 140 14.06 5.98 7.03
N ALA A 141 14.15 5.56 5.77
CA ALA A 141 13.19 5.94 4.73
C ALA A 141 11.75 5.48 5.03
N ALA A 142 11.58 4.24 5.52
CA ALA A 142 10.28 3.74 5.94
C ALA A 142 9.74 4.53 7.15
N ALA A 143 10.55 4.73 8.18
CA ALA A 143 10.15 5.50 9.36
C ALA A 143 9.79 6.95 9.02
N SER A 144 10.53 7.58 8.10
CA SER A 144 10.23 8.95 7.67
C SER A 144 8.91 9.04 6.93
N TYR A 145 8.48 7.98 6.24
CA TYR A 145 7.19 7.96 5.57
C TYR A 145 6.02 8.24 6.54
N ASN A 146 6.05 7.63 7.73
CA ASN A 146 5.06 7.87 8.79
C ASN A 146 5.29 9.21 9.52
N ALA A 147 6.54 9.52 9.89
CA ALA A 147 6.84 10.65 10.77
C ALA A 147 7.12 11.97 10.05
N GLY A 148 7.39 11.94 8.76
CA GLY A 148 8.03 13.01 8.00
C GLY A 148 9.55 13.05 8.16
N MET A 149 10.26 13.38 7.08
CA MET A 149 11.73 13.47 7.08
C MET A 149 12.27 14.52 8.06
N GLY A 150 11.55 15.62 8.27
CA GLY A 150 11.96 16.65 9.24
C GLY A 150 12.06 16.09 10.66
N ARG A 151 11.05 15.32 11.08
CA ARG A 151 11.00 14.71 12.43
C ARG A 151 12.11 13.69 12.63
N ILE A 152 12.32 12.80 11.66
CA ILE A 152 13.39 11.80 11.72
C ILE A 152 14.77 12.47 11.75
N SER A 153 15.00 13.48 10.90
CA SER A 153 16.28 14.20 10.88
C SER A 153 16.55 14.94 12.20
N GLY A 154 15.52 15.57 12.77
CA GLY A 154 15.63 16.24 14.06
C GLY A 154 15.91 15.27 15.21
N ALA A 155 15.31 14.07 15.19
CA ALA A 155 15.55 13.03 16.17
C ALA A 155 16.98 12.48 16.10
N PHE A 156 17.50 12.22 14.89
CA PHE A 156 18.91 11.86 14.70
C PHE A 156 19.86 12.91 15.27
N ALA A 157 19.62 14.19 14.95
CA ALA A 157 20.47 15.28 15.43
C ALA A 157 20.42 15.45 16.95
N SER A 158 19.23 15.39 17.57
CA SER A 158 19.07 15.63 19.01
C SER A 158 19.54 14.47 19.86
N GLN A 159 19.35 13.23 19.40
CA GLN A 159 19.73 12.02 20.13
C GLN A 159 21.14 11.52 19.78
N ARG A 160 21.78 12.14 18.76
CA ARG A 160 23.11 11.77 18.26
C ARG A 160 23.20 10.30 17.87
N GLU A 161 22.14 9.82 17.23
CA GLU A 161 21.99 8.44 16.81
C GLU A 161 22.08 8.35 15.29
N THR A 162 22.37 7.16 14.77
CA THR A 162 22.51 6.91 13.32
C THR A 162 21.56 5.85 12.79
N SER A 163 21.02 5.01 13.67
CA SER A 163 20.00 4.02 13.33
C SER A 163 18.63 4.45 13.82
N VAL A 164 17.64 4.45 12.92
CA VAL A 164 16.26 4.78 13.31
C VAL A 164 15.68 3.81 14.34
N LEU A 165 16.20 2.57 14.38
CA LEU A 165 15.78 1.53 15.33
C LEU A 165 16.26 1.80 16.77
N ASN A 166 17.24 2.68 16.92
CA ASN A 166 17.76 3.12 18.22
C ASN A 166 17.16 4.46 18.66
N LEU A 167 16.40 5.15 17.81
CA LEU A 167 15.78 6.42 18.16
C LEU A 167 14.63 6.23 19.14
N TRP A 168 14.60 7.09 20.17
CA TRP A 168 13.43 7.31 20.99
C TRP A 168 12.42 8.18 20.22
N LEU A 169 11.41 7.54 19.63
CA LEU A 169 10.37 8.19 18.86
C LEU A 169 9.02 8.08 19.59
N VAL A 170 8.06 8.90 19.17
CA VAL A 170 6.67 8.70 19.59
C VAL A 170 6.22 7.29 19.20
N GLU A 171 5.38 6.69 20.04
CA GLU A 171 5.05 5.27 19.97
C GLU A 171 4.57 4.83 18.58
N GLU A 172 3.74 5.63 17.91
CA GLU A 172 3.26 5.34 16.56
C GLU A 172 4.41 5.13 15.56
N THR A 173 5.37 6.06 15.53
CA THR A 173 6.53 5.99 14.62
C THR A 173 7.52 4.91 15.03
N ALA A 174 7.80 4.76 16.33
CA ALA A 174 8.72 3.73 16.82
C ALA A 174 8.28 2.32 16.39
N ARG A 175 6.97 2.08 16.39
CA ARG A 175 6.37 0.79 16.00
C ARG A 175 6.28 0.59 14.48
N TYR A 176 6.34 1.67 13.71
CA TYR A 176 5.98 1.65 12.29
C TYR A 176 6.87 0.70 11.47
N VAL A 177 8.19 0.75 11.68
CA VAL A 177 9.13 -0.16 10.99
C VAL A 177 8.84 -1.61 11.37
N TYR A 178 8.67 -1.93 12.66
CA TYR A 178 8.33 -3.29 13.11
C TYR A 178 7.00 -3.78 12.54
N ARG A 179 6.01 -2.90 12.34
CA ARG A 179 4.73 -3.27 11.72
C ARG A 179 4.91 -3.69 10.26
N ILE A 180 5.78 -3.00 9.52
CA ILE A 180 6.15 -3.39 8.15
C ILE A 180 6.85 -4.75 8.15
N LEU A 181 7.81 -4.95 9.06
CA LEU A 181 8.56 -6.22 9.20
C LEU A 181 7.63 -7.39 9.57
N ALA A 182 6.74 -7.20 10.53
CA ALA A 182 5.77 -8.20 10.95
C ALA A 182 4.78 -8.54 9.82
N THR A 183 4.33 -7.52 9.08
CA THR A 183 3.52 -7.71 7.87
C THR A 183 4.26 -8.55 6.84
N LYS A 184 5.53 -8.25 6.57
CA LYS A 184 6.38 -9.04 5.66
C LYS A 184 6.44 -10.51 6.10
N LEU A 185 6.76 -10.78 7.36
CA LEU A 185 6.86 -12.17 7.85
C LEU A 185 5.56 -12.95 7.69
N ILE A 186 4.42 -12.33 8.01
CA ILE A 186 3.11 -12.96 7.85
C ILE A 186 2.80 -13.21 6.37
N PHE A 187 3.04 -12.24 5.49
CA PHE A 187 2.78 -12.40 4.06
C PHE A 187 3.70 -13.41 3.39
N GLU A 188 4.92 -13.60 3.89
CA GLU A 188 5.86 -14.58 3.36
C GLU A 188 5.61 -15.99 3.91
N ASN A 189 4.92 -16.12 5.05
CA ASN A 189 4.66 -17.41 5.70
C ASN A 189 3.25 -17.47 6.34
N PRO A 190 2.16 -17.23 5.60
CA PRO A 190 0.84 -17.03 6.20
C PRO A 190 0.33 -18.25 6.98
N GLN A 191 0.62 -19.48 6.52
CA GLN A 191 0.21 -20.67 7.27
C GLN A 191 0.89 -20.77 8.64
N LYS A 192 2.16 -20.31 8.78
CA LYS A 192 2.87 -20.27 10.07
C LYS A 192 2.12 -19.42 11.10
N TYR A 193 1.40 -18.40 10.64
CA TYR A 193 0.65 -17.47 11.48
C TYR A 193 -0.86 -17.74 11.49
N GLY A 194 -1.30 -18.92 11.05
CA GLY A 194 -2.70 -19.34 11.15
C GLY A 194 -3.60 -18.95 9.98
N PHE A 195 -3.03 -18.41 8.89
CA PHE A 195 -3.80 -18.04 7.69
C PHE A 195 -3.76 -19.16 6.66
N SER A 196 -4.87 -19.89 6.55
CA SER A 196 -5.07 -20.96 5.55
C SER A 196 -6.14 -20.51 4.55
N LEU A 197 -5.71 -20.13 3.35
CA LEU A 197 -6.59 -19.68 2.26
C LEU A 197 -6.52 -20.67 1.10
N ARG A 198 -7.62 -20.82 0.36
CA ARG A 198 -7.61 -21.53 -0.93
C ARG A 198 -7.46 -20.50 -2.05
N PRO A 199 -7.03 -20.90 -3.26
CA PRO A 199 -6.98 -19.99 -4.42
C PRO A 199 -8.27 -19.20 -4.65
N ARG A 200 -9.43 -19.87 -4.50
CA ARG A 200 -10.76 -19.25 -4.64
C ARG A 200 -11.11 -18.21 -3.57
N ASP A 201 -10.41 -18.20 -2.45
CA ASP A 201 -10.67 -17.26 -1.36
C ASP A 201 -10.00 -15.89 -1.61
N LEU A 202 -8.97 -15.83 -2.47
CA LEU A 202 -8.26 -14.61 -2.85
C LEU A 202 -9.08 -13.75 -3.81
N TYR A 203 -8.91 -12.43 -3.75
CA TYR A 203 -9.53 -11.53 -4.71
C TYR A 203 -8.73 -11.51 -6.01
N ALA A 204 -9.35 -11.94 -7.10
CA ALA A 204 -8.74 -11.93 -8.42
C ALA A 204 -8.45 -10.47 -8.87
N PRO A 205 -7.34 -10.24 -9.59
CA PRO A 205 -7.22 -9.07 -10.46
C PRO A 205 -8.42 -9.01 -11.41
N ILE A 206 -8.93 -7.81 -11.66
CA ILE A 206 -10.02 -7.59 -12.61
C ILE A 206 -9.43 -6.93 -13.85
N SER A 207 -9.57 -7.57 -15.00
CA SER A 207 -9.07 -7.00 -16.26
C SER A 207 -9.86 -5.75 -16.60
N CYS A 208 -9.14 -4.71 -17.02
CA CYS A 208 -9.74 -3.46 -17.47
C CYS A 208 -9.22 -3.11 -18.85
N ASP A 209 -10.07 -2.49 -19.66
CA ASP A 209 -9.64 -1.76 -20.85
C ASP A 209 -9.29 -0.32 -20.44
N GLU A 210 -8.23 0.21 -21.03
CA GLU A 210 -7.75 1.56 -20.74
C GLU A 210 -8.30 2.55 -21.77
N VAL A 211 -9.02 3.57 -21.28
CA VAL A 211 -9.56 4.64 -22.12
C VAL A 211 -8.88 5.95 -21.76
N THR A 212 -8.03 6.44 -22.66
CA THR A 212 -7.37 7.74 -22.51
C THR A 212 -8.30 8.87 -22.94
N VAL A 213 -8.53 9.83 -22.05
CA VAL A 213 -9.35 11.01 -22.31
C VAL A 213 -8.51 12.28 -22.10
N SER A 214 -8.50 13.15 -23.11
CA SER A 214 -7.82 14.46 -23.05
C SER A 214 -8.79 15.62 -22.81
N ALA A 215 -10.05 15.46 -23.18
CA ALA A 215 -11.14 16.38 -22.88
C ALA A 215 -11.84 16.02 -21.56
N GLY A 216 -12.49 17.01 -20.94
CA GLY A 216 -13.35 16.77 -19.79
C GLY A 216 -14.57 15.92 -20.16
N ILE A 217 -15.11 15.20 -19.19
CA ILE A 217 -16.34 14.40 -19.35
C ILE A 217 -17.44 15.10 -18.55
N PRO A 218 -18.46 15.70 -19.18
CA PRO A 218 -19.49 16.46 -18.47
C PRO A 218 -20.42 15.58 -17.63
N ASP A 219 -20.60 14.32 -18.02
CA ASP A 219 -21.44 13.35 -17.30
C ASP A 219 -20.81 11.95 -17.29
N LEU A 220 -20.23 11.57 -16.15
CA LEU A 220 -19.64 10.26 -15.96
C LEU A 220 -20.68 9.13 -15.89
N VAL A 221 -21.96 9.44 -15.63
CA VAL A 221 -23.02 8.43 -15.63
C VAL A 221 -23.32 8.00 -17.07
N SER A 222 -23.47 8.96 -17.98
CA SER A 222 -23.62 8.66 -19.41
C SER A 222 -22.38 7.99 -19.99
N PHE A 223 -21.18 8.42 -19.58
CA PHE A 223 -19.92 7.76 -19.98
C PHE A 223 -19.85 6.29 -19.50
N ALA A 224 -20.24 6.00 -18.25
CA ALA A 224 -20.30 4.62 -17.77
C ALA A 224 -21.27 3.78 -18.61
N LYS A 225 -22.47 4.31 -18.90
CA LYS A 225 -23.48 3.65 -19.72
C LYS A 225 -23.00 3.39 -21.15
N SER A 226 -22.26 4.31 -21.77
CA SER A 226 -21.72 4.10 -23.13
C SER A 226 -20.65 3.01 -23.19
N HIS A 227 -20.02 2.71 -22.05
CA HIS A 227 -19.10 1.58 -21.89
C HIS A 227 -19.76 0.33 -21.29
N ASP A 228 -21.10 0.32 -21.20
CA ASP A 228 -21.88 -0.82 -20.75
C ASP A 228 -21.51 -1.29 -19.31
N ILE A 229 -21.15 -0.34 -18.44
CA ILE A 229 -20.87 -0.57 -17.01
C ILE A 229 -21.74 0.33 -16.14
N THR A 230 -21.90 -0.01 -14.86
CA THR A 230 -22.59 0.90 -13.95
C THR A 230 -21.68 2.07 -13.55
N TYR A 231 -22.29 3.19 -13.14
CA TYR A 231 -21.53 4.30 -12.55
C TYR A 231 -20.76 3.86 -11.29
N ALA A 232 -21.31 2.92 -10.52
CA ALA A 232 -20.64 2.36 -9.36
C ALA A 232 -19.37 1.58 -9.75
N ASP A 233 -19.42 0.79 -10.83
CA ASP A 233 -18.25 0.10 -11.37
C ASP A 233 -17.18 1.11 -11.78
N LEU A 234 -17.56 2.13 -12.58
CA LEU A 234 -16.64 3.19 -13.00
C LEU A 234 -15.91 3.81 -11.80
N LYS A 235 -16.64 4.19 -10.74
CA LYS A 235 -16.07 4.80 -9.52
C LYS A 235 -15.26 3.82 -8.67
N ARG A 236 -15.56 2.51 -8.73
CA ARG A 236 -14.83 1.48 -7.99
C ARG A 236 -13.44 1.23 -8.57
N PHE A 237 -13.32 1.27 -9.88
CA PHE A 237 -12.03 1.12 -10.60
C PHE A 237 -11.30 2.45 -10.78
N ASN A 238 -12.00 3.57 -10.72
CA ASN A 238 -11.43 4.92 -10.81
C ASN A 238 -11.83 5.76 -9.59
N PRO A 239 -11.45 5.37 -8.35
CA PRO A 239 -11.83 6.11 -7.15
C PRO A 239 -11.20 7.51 -7.08
N TRP A 240 -10.23 7.80 -7.95
CA TRP A 240 -9.64 9.11 -8.18
C TRP A 240 -10.57 10.09 -8.89
N LEU A 241 -11.59 9.62 -9.62
CA LEU A 241 -12.68 10.48 -10.06
C LEU A 241 -13.49 10.87 -8.82
N ARG A 242 -13.53 12.15 -8.46
CA ARG A 242 -14.14 12.62 -7.19
C ARG A 242 -15.52 13.26 -7.36
N ASP A 243 -15.90 13.59 -8.58
CA ASP A 243 -17.18 14.22 -8.93
C ASP A 243 -18.01 13.27 -9.84
N SER A 244 -19.19 13.70 -10.27
CA SER A 244 -19.99 13.11 -11.36
C SER A 244 -19.56 13.60 -12.75
N LYS A 245 -18.61 14.54 -12.83
CA LYS A 245 -17.95 14.98 -14.06
C LYS A 245 -16.43 14.92 -13.93
N LEU A 246 -15.72 14.82 -15.05
CA LEU A 246 -14.27 14.97 -15.12
C LEU A 246 -13.92 16.34 -15.70
N ILE A 247 -13.22 17.17 -14.95
CA ILE A 247 -12.65 18.42 -15.46
C ILE A 247 -11.19 18.14 -15.80
N SER A 248 -10.85 18.12 -17.10
CA SER A 248 -9.51 17.72 -17.52
C SER A 248 -8.46 18.81 -17.38
N ASN A 249 -8.86 20.09 -17.48
CA ASN A 249 -7.95 21.25 -17.48
C ASN A 249 -6.74 21.07 -18.41
N GLY A 250 -6.95 20.48 -19.59
CA GLY A 250 -5.91 20.23 -20.58
C GLY A 250 -4.99 19.03 -20.27
N ARG A 251 -5.24 18.30 -19.17
CA ARG A 251 -4.53 17.05 -18.85
C ARG A 251 -5.24 15.85 -19.44
N SER A 252 -4.44 14.85 -19.82
CA SER A 252 -4.97 13.55 -20.21
C SER A 252 -5.03 12.61 -19.00
N TYR A 253 -6.10 11.82 -18.93
CA TYR A 253 -6.33 10.83 -17.90
C TYR A 253 -6.64 9.47 -18.53
N THR A 254 -6.14 8.40 -17.92
CA THR A 254 -6.52 7.03 -18.29
C THR A 254 -7.61 6.56 -17.33
N ILE A 255 -8.77 6.21 -17.89
CA ILE A 255 -9.90 5.65 -17.15
C ILE A 255 -9.93 4.14 -17.39
N LEU A 256 -10.03 3.38 -16.31
CA LEU A 256 -10.13 1.93 -16.34
C LEU A 256 -11.59 1.49 -16.48
N ILE A 257 -11.90 0.74 -17.53
CA ILE A 257 -13.23 0.16 -17.77
C ILE A 257 -13.15 -1.34 -17.50
N PRO A 258 -13.79 -1.86 -16.43
CA PRO A 258 -13.68 -3.28 -16.11
C PRO A 258 -14.38 -4.15 -17.16
N ARG A 259 -13.76 -5.27 -17.53
CA ARG A 259 -14.37 -6.24 -18.42
C ARG A 259 -15.47 -7.00 -17.69
N LYS A 260 -16.68 -7.04 -18.27
CA LYS A 260 -17.88 -7.65 -17.66
C LYS A 260 -17.67 -9.07 -17.16
N GLN A 261 -16.92 -9.89 -17.91
CA GLN A 261 -16.67 -11.28 -17.55
C GLN A 261 -15.95 -11.46 -16.21
N ASP A 262 -15.13 -10.48 -15.80
CA ASP A 262 -14.35 -10.54 -14.56
C ASP A 262 -15.12 -9.95 -13.36
N LEU A 263 -16.28 -9.31 -13.58
CA LEU A 263 -17.10 -8.73 -12.50
C LEU A 263 -17.81 -9.79 -11.64
N TYR A 264 -17.85 -11.05 -12.09
CA TYR A 264 -18.57 -12.12 -11.44
C TYR A 264 -17.64 -13.23 -10.96
N TYR A 265 -17.84 -13.71 -9.73
CA TYR A 265 -17.17 -14.91 -9.20
C TYR A 265 -17.86 -16.21 -9.67
N THR A 266 -18.28 -16.27 -10.93
CA THR A 266 -18.95 -17.45 -11.52
C THR A 266 -17.96 -18.54 -11.89
N SER A 267 -16.69 -18.19 -12.10
CA SER A 267 -15.59 -19.13 -12.26
C SER A 267 -14.60 -19.00 -11.08
N PRO A 268 -14.00 -20.11 -10.61
CA PRO A 268 -13.03 -20.05 -9.52
C PRO A 268 -11.84 -19.18 -9.91
N ASN A 269 -11.40 -18.29 -9.01
CA ASN A 269 -10.20 -17.49 -9.18
C ASN A 269 -9.00 -18.43 -9.45
N ARG A 270 -8.39 -18.30 -10.62
CA ARG A 270 -7.22 -19.10 -11.05
C ARG A 270 -5.90 -18.36 -10.85
N THR A 271 -5.94 -17.08 -10.50
CA THR A 271 -4.75 -16.24 -10.41
C THR A 271 -4.34 -16.08 -8.95
N VAL A 272 -3.24 -16.73 -8.60
CA VAL A 272 -2.58 -16.62 -7.31
C VAL A 272 -1.24 -15.92 -7.54
N TYR A 273 -1.14 -14.66 -7.11
CA TYR A 273 0.05 -13.83 -7.24
C TYR A 273 1.24 -14.43 -6.48
N ASP A 274 1.01 -14.93 -5.26
CA ASP A 274 2.02 -15.57 -4.43
C ASP A 274 1.51 -16.92 -3.92
N GLN A 275 2.15 -18.00 -4.37
CA GLN A 275 1.75 -19.38 -4.04
C GLN A 275 1.87 -19.70 -2.55
N ARG A 276 2.65 -18.92 -1.79
CA ARG A 276 2.77 -19.10 -0.33
C ARG A 276 1.47 -18.81 0.40
N TRP A 277 0.56 -18.03 -0.20
CA TRP A 277 -0.68 -17.62 0.45
C TRP A 277 -1.76 -18.68 0.48
N VAL A 278 -1.64 -19.72 -0.34
CA VAL A 278 -2.67 -20.74 -0.48
C VAL A 278 -2.21 -22.08 0.08
N THR A 279 -3.11 -22.80 0.71
CA THR A 279 -2.88 -24.21 0.98
C THR A 279 -3.01 -25.02 -0.30
N LYS A 280 -2.09 -25.99 -0.46
CA LYS A 280 -2.16 -27.00 -1.50
C LYS A 280 -3.30 -27.97 -1.22
#